data_AF-A0A1V5MGD1-F1
#
_entry.id   AF-A0A1V5MGD1-F1
#
_cell.length_a   1.000
_cell.length_b   1.000
_cell.length_c   1.000
_cell.angle_alpha   90.00
_cell.angle_beta   90.00
_cell.angle_gamma   90.00
#
_symmetry.space_group_name_H-M   'P 1'
#
loop_
_entity.id
_entity.type
_entity.pdbx_description
1 polymer ?
#
loop_
_entity_poly.entity_id
_entity_poly.type
_entity_poly.pdbx_seq_one_letter_code
_entity_poly.pdbx_strand_id
1 'polypeptide(L)'
;MLSEYVKKQHPGNKIFVVHRLDRETSGLMLFAKSEEAQYLMQNNWRYAVNQRRYVAVVEGKLETGDGTGKGTIKSYLWESKALIVYASPNPEDGDLAVTHYKVVDSSDNYSLVELELETGRKNQIRVQMNSIGYPLVGDLKYGGHASKLKRLALHAHVLSFTHPITGKPHAFETPIPEAFVKLVKTSGKKMRKPFPESNKTNQD
;
A
#
# COMPACT_ATOMS: atom_id res chain seq x y z
N MET A 1 12.04 -19.66 10.63
CA MET A 1 11.34 -19.48 9.32
C MET A 1 9.97 -20.19 9.33
N LEU A 2 9.00 -19.77 8.51
CA LEU A 2 7.66 -20.40 8.44
C LEU A 2 7.71 -21.91 8.11
N SER A 3 8.67 -22.31 7.28
CA SER A 3 8.91 -23.72 6.95
C SER A 3 9.29 -24.55 8.19
N GLU A 4 10.11 -24.01 9.09
CA GLU A 4 10.46 -24.67 10.36
C GLU A 4 9.24 -24.80 11.27
N TYR A 5 8.39 -23.77 11.33
CA TYR A 5 7.17 -23.80 12.15
C TYR A 5 6.24 -24.96 11.78
N VAL A 6 5.99 -25.19 10.49
CA VAL A 6 5.12 -26.31 10.06
C VAL A 6 5.81 -27.66 10.18
N LYS A 7 7.14 -27.72 10.02
CA LYS A 7 7.94 -28.94 10.14
C LYS A 7 8.07 -29.46 11.56
N LYS A 8 7.91 -28.60 12.57
CA LYS A 8 7.80 -29.03 13.99
C LYS A 8 6.66 -30.00 14.24
N GLN A 9 5.58 -29.93 13.44
CA GLN A 9 4.45 -30.86 13.55
C GLN A 9 4.70 -32.14 12.76
N HIS A 10 5.23 -32.03 11.54
CA HIS A 10 5.61 -33.17 10.71
C HIS A 10 6.66 -32.77 9.66
N PRO A 11 7.77 -33.52 9.49
CA PRO A 11 8.87 -33.13 8.58
C PRO A 11 8.46 -32.95 7.11
N GLY A 12 7.41 -33.68 6.67
CA GLY A 12 6.85 -33.59 5.31
C GLY A 12 5.97 -32.36 5.06
N ASN A 13 5.66 -31.57 6.10
CA ASN A 13 4.81 -30.39 5.95
C ASN A 13 5.47 -29.32 5.09
N LYS A 14 4.63 -28.67 4.26
CA LYS A 14 5.02 -27.57 3.38
C LYS A 14 4.14 -26.35 3.68
N ILE A 15 4.64 -25.18 3.28
CA ILE A 15 3.87 -23.95 3.25
C ILE A 15 3.51 -23.63 1.80
N PHE A 16 2.32 -23.10 1.60
CA PHE A 16 1.78 -22.79 0.29
C PHE A 16 1.44 -21.30 0.24
N VAL A 17 1.94 -20.59 -0.77
CA VAL A 17 1.70 -19.16 -0.93
C VAL A 17 0.26 -18.96 -1.41
N VAL A 18 -0.53 -18.20 -0.67
CA VAL A 18 -1.93 -17.91 -1.04
C VAL A 18 -2.00 -16.61 -1.83
N HIS A 19 -1.40 -15.54 -1.32
CA HIS A 19 -1.28 -14.27 -2.01
C HIS A 19 0.12 -13.69 -1.85
N ARG A 20 0.35 -12.59 -2.57
CA ARG A 20 1.61 -11.86 -2.58
C ARG A 20 1.42 -10.44 -2.08
N LEU A 21 2.50 -9.87 -1.57
CA LEU A 21 2.73 -8.43 -1.48
C LEU A 21 3.77 -8.03 -2.52
N ASP A 22 3.77 -6.76 -2.92
CA ASP A 22 4.89 -6.22 -3.68
C ASP A 22 6.17 -6.28 -2.83
N ARG A 23 7.33 -6.49 -3.47
CA ARG A 23 8.61 -6.77 -2.79
C ARG A 23 8.95 -5.80 -1.66
N GLU A 24 8.60 -4.53 -1.82
CA GLU A 24 8.94 -3.46 -0.89
C GLU A 24 7.82 -3.15 0.12
N THR A 25 6.65 -3.75 -0.06
CA THR A 25 5.51 -3.62 0.86
C THR A 25 5.75 -4.49 2.10
N SER A 26 5.47 -3.94 3.27
CA SER A 26 5.54 -4.67 4.55
C SER A 26 4.15 -5.08 5.01
N GLY A 27 4.04 -5.92 6.04
CA GLY A 27 2.77 -6.23 6.71
C GLY A 27 2.29 -7.66 6.51
N LEU A 28 0.97 -7.84 6.65
CA LEU A 28 0.32 -9.15 6.71
C LEU A 28 0.41 -9.94 5.39
N MET A 29 0.81 -11.21 5.51
CA MET A 29 0.75 -12.21 4.45
C MET A 29 0.10 -13.50 4.95
N LEU A 30 -0.73 -14.12 4.12
CA LEU A 30 -1.40 -15.38 4.37
C LEU A 30 -0.73 -16.52 3.59
N PHE A 31 -0.42 -17.59 4.32
CA PHE A 31 0.10 -18.85 3.80
C PHE A 31 -0.83 -19.98 4.21
N ALA A 32 -1.03 -20.95 3.33
CA ALA A 32 -1.76 -22.17 3.62
C ALA A 32 -0.81 -23.27 4.11
N LYS A 33 -1.33 -24.13 4.98
CA LYS A 33 -0.62 -25.31 5.51
C LYS A 33 -0.92 -26.60 4.74
N SER A 34 -1.86 -26.56 3.79
CA SER A 34 -2.21 -27.66 2.90
C SER A 34 -2.50 -27.12 1.50
N GLU A 35 -2.31 -27.97 0.50
CA GLU A 35 -2.60 -27.67 -0.91
C GLU A 35 -4.10 -27.43 -1.14
N GLU A 36 -4.96 -28.20 -0.47
CA GLU A 36 -6.41 -28.01 -0.48
C GLU A 36 -6.80 -26.60 0.01
N ALA A 37 -6.24 -26.16 1.16
CA ALA A 37 -6.53 -24.83 1.69
C ALA A 37 -6.00 -23.72 0.77
N GLN A 38 -4.87 -23.94 0.10
CA GLN A 38 -4.35 -23.01 -0.91
C GLN A 38 -5.32 -22.89 -2.09
N TYR A 39 -5.72 -24.03 -2.67
CA TYR A 39 -6.61 -24.10 -3.82
C TYR A 39 -7.96 -23.43 -3.53
N LEU A 40 -8.59 -23.79 -2.41
CA LEU A 40 -9.88 -23.21 -2.01
C LEU A 40 -9.80 -21.70 -1.78
N MET A 41 -8.73 -21.22 -1.15
CA MET A 41 -8.55 -19.80 -0.88
C MET A 41 -8.24 -18.99 -2.15
N GLN A 42 -7.44 -19.54 -3.07
CA GLN A 42 -7.11 -18.86 -4.33
C GLN A 42 -8.30 -18.79 -5.28
N ASN A 43 -9.04 -19.90 -5.44
CA ASN A 43 -10.20 -19.93 -6.34
C ASN A 43 -11.38 -19.10 -5.84
N ASN A 44 -11.52 -18.97 -4.52
CA ASN A 44 -12.59 -18.20 -3.91
C ASN A 44 -12.11 -16.85 -3.36
N TRP A 45 -10.92 -16.37 -3.74
CA TRP A 45 -10.27 -15.22 -3.09
C TRP A 45 -11.20 -14.01 -2.96
N ARG A 46 -11.96 -13.68 -4.01
CA ARG A 46 -12.90 -12.54 -4.03
C ARG A 46 -14.02 -12.66 -3.00
N TYR A 47 -14.47 -13.87 -2.69
CA TYR A 47 -15.55 -14.13 -1.73
C TYR A 47 -15.02 -14.47 -0.33
N ALA A 48 -13.84 -15.11 -0.27
CA ALA A 48 -13.24 -15.54 0.98
C ALA A 48 -12.54 -14.39 1.71
N VAL A 49 -11.97 -13.41 0.99
CA VAL A 49 -11.26 -12.27 1.59
C VAL A 49 -12.20 -11.07 1.69
N ASN A 50 -12.58 -10.75 2.92
CA ASN A 50 -13.58 -9.73 3.21
C ASN A 50 -12.95 -8.34 3.30
N GLN A 51 -11.71 -8.23 3.78
CA GLN A 51 -11.04 -6.95 3.96
C GLN A 51 -9.55 -7.05 3.70
N ARG A 52 -9.03 -6.05 2.98
CA ARG A 52 -7.61 -5.81 2.77
C ARG A 52 -7.36 -4.33 2.93
N ARG A 53 -6.92 -3.92 4.13
CA ARG A 53 -6.57 -2.53 4.40
C ARG A 53 -5.07 -2.36 4.54
N TYR A 54 -4.60 -1.28 3.97
CA TYR A 54 -3.21 -0.84 3.96
C TYR A 54 -3.14 0.52 4.63
N VAL A 55 -1.97 0.83 5.16
CA VAL A 55 -1.61 2.21 5.51
C VAL A 55 -0.41 2.63 4.68
N ALA A 56 -0.44 3.87 4.21
CA ALA A 56 0.62 4.45 3.43
C ALA A 56 0.90 5.89 3.85
N VAL A 57 2.13 6.35 3.60
CA VAL A 57 2.43 7.79 3.61
C VAL A 57 2.58 8.23 2.17
N VAL A 58 1.78 9.22 1.79
CA VAL A 58 1.85 9.87 0.48
C VAL A 58 2.45 11.26 0.59
N GLU A 59 3.04 11.72 -0.49
CA GLU A 59 3.59 13.07 -0.61
C GLU A 59 2.49 14.10 -0.80
N GLY A 60 2.65 15.25 -0.17
CA GLY A 60 1.68 16.34 -0.14
C GLY A 60 0.60 16.18 0.93
N LYS A 61 -0.17 17.25 1.07
CA LYS A 61 -1.39 17.28 1.87
C LYS A 61 -2.56 16.81 0.99
N LEU A 62 -3.01 15.58 1.20
CA LEU A 62 -4.12 15.01 0.44
C LEU A 62 -5.41 15.65 0.92
N GLU A 63 -5.98 16.49 0.07
CA GLU A 63 -7.25 17.17 0.32
C GLU A 63 -8.31 16.64 -0.64
N THR A 64 -9.51 16.41 -0.12
CA THR A 64 -10.69 16.08 -0.93
C THR A 64 -11.51 17.35 -1.11
N GLY A 65 -12.11 17.53 -2.29
CA GLY A 65 -12.89 18.75 -2.59
C GLY A 65 -14.10 18.96 -1.66
N ASP A 66 -14.57 17.91 -1.00
CA ASP A 66 -15.65 17.92 -0.02
C ASP A 66 -15.17 18.04 1.45
N GLY A 67 -13.86 18.12 1.69
CA GLY A 67 -13.26 18.22 3.02
C GLY A 67 -13.38 16.96 3.90
N THR A 68 -13.92 15.84 3.38
CA THR A 68 -14.12 14.62 4.17
C THR A 68 -12.84 13.83 4.43
N GLY A 69 -11.79 14.08 3.63
CA GLY A 69 -10.57 13.29 3.62
C GLY A 69 -10.81 11.84 3.18
N LYS A 70 -11.91 11.55 2.48
CA LYS A 70 -12.25 10.21 1.99
C LYS A 70 -12.53 10.23 0.49
N GLY A 71 -12.20 9.14 -0.19
CA GLY A 71 -12.53 9.03 -1.60
C GLY A 71 -12.30 7.64 -2.16
N THR A 72 -12.60 7.50 -3.45
CA THR A 72 -12.42 6.26 -4.22
C THR A 72 -11.62 6.57 -5.47
N ILE A 73 -10.57 5.79 -5.70
CA ILE A 73 -9.79 5.83 -6.94
C ILE A 73 -10.22 4.64 -7.78
N LYS A 74 -10.77 4.92 -8.96
CA LYS A 74 -11.13 3.93 -9.98
C LYS A 74 -10.28 4.20 -11.22
N SER A 75 -9.54 3.17 -11.65
CA SER A 75 -8.76 3.22 -12.89
C SER A 75 -8.61 1.81 -13.46
N TYR A 76 -8.13 1.73 -14.70
CA TYR A 76 -7.83 0.50 -15.40
C TYR A 76 -6.32 0.36 -15.52
N LEU A 77 -5.78 -0.75 -15.00
CA LEU A 77 -4.35 -0.97 -14.90
C LEU A 77 -3.87 -1.99 -15.91
N TRP A 78 -2.77 -1.67 -16.60
CA TRP A 78 -2.11 -2.58 -17.53
C TRP A 78 -0.61 -2.59 -17.31
N GLU A 79 0.03 -3.70 -17.69
CA GLU A 79 1.46 -3.89 -17.56
C GLU A 79 2.13 -3.86 -18.93
N SER A 80 3.15 -3.00 -19.08
CA SER A 80 3.96 -2.96 -20.29
C SER A 80 4.93 -4.13 -20.38
N LYS A 81 5.52 -4.30 -21.57
CA LYS A 81 6.59 -5.27 -21.82
C LYS A 81 7.80 -5.08 -20.88
N ALA A 82 7.99 -3.87 -20.34
CA ALA A 82 9.05 -3.56 -19.37
C ALA A 82 8.64 -3.84 -17.91
N LEU A 83 7.51 -4.52 -17.67
CA LEU A 83 6.98 -4.84 -16.34
C LEU A 83 6.69 -3.59 -15.48
N ILE A 84 6.28 -2.51 -16.15
CA ILE A 84 5.80 -1.28 -15.52
C ILE A 84 4.29 -1.25 -15.65
N VAL A 85 3.62 -1.05 -14.52
CA VAL A 85 2.16 -0.91 -14.45
C VAL A 85 1.77 0.56 -14.64
N TYR A 86 0.79 0.81 -15.49
CA TYR A 86 0.23 2.15 -15.75
C TYR A 86 -1.25 2.19 -15.38
N ALA A 87 -1.78 3.38 -15.11
CA ALA A 87 -3.20 3.61 -14.87
C ALA A 87 -3.80 4.43 -16.02
N SER A 88 -4.99 4.04 -16.44
CA SER A 88 -5.81 4.75 -17.42
C SER A 88 -7.23 4.95 -16.89
N PRO A 89 -7.92 6.04 -17.25
CA PRO A 89 -9.36 6.16 -17.02
C PRO A 89 -10.19 5.30 -18.00
N ASN A 90 -9.61 4.83 -19.11
CA ASN A 90 -10.32 4.11 -20.16
C ASN A 90 -10.43 2.60 -19.86
N PRO A 91 -11.65 2.02 -19.87
CA PRO A 91 -11.86 0.58 -19.67
C PRO A 91 -11.13 -0.35 -20.63
N GLU A 92 -10.89 0.10 -21.86
CA GLU A 92 -10.25 -0.72 -22.90
C GLU A 92 -8.75 -0.90 -22.69
N ASP A 93 -8.13 -0.09 -21.81
CA ASP A 93 -6.69 -0.05 -21.67
C ASP A 93 -6.16 -1.07 -20.67
N GLY A 94 -6.99 -1.67 -19.82
CA GLY A 94 -6.52 -2.61 -18.80
C GLY A 94 -7.58 -3.15 -17.86
N ASP A 95 -7.12 -3.71 -16.74
CA ASP A 95 -7.96 -4.36 -15.74
C ASP A 95 -8.50 -3.36 -14.72
N LEU A 96 -9.79 -3.45 -14.39
CA LEU A 96 -10.40 -2.62 -13.36
C LEU A 96 -9.66 -2.75 -12.01
N ALA A 97 -9.32 -1.59 -11.46
CA ALA A 97 -8.76 -1.40 -10.14
C ALA A 97 -9.55 -0.36 -9.33
N VAL A 98 -9.97 -0.74 -8.13
CA VAL A 98 -10.74 0.12 -7.21
C VAL A 98 -10.08 0.09 -5.83
N THR A 99 -9.76 1.29 -5.33
CA THR A 99 -9.19 1.52 -4.00
C THR A 99 -9.96 2.64 -3.31
N HIS A 100 -10.46 2.39 -2.11
CA HIS A 100 -11.00 3.42 -1.24
C HIS A 100 -9.90 3.95 -0.34
N TYR A 101 -9.93 5.24 -0.01
CA TYR A 101 -8.95 5.83 0.89
C TYR A 101 -9.61 6.73 1.93
N LYS A 102 -8.92 6.86 3.06
CA LYS A 102 -9.25 7.79 4.14
C LYS A 102 -7.96 8.39 4.70
N VAL A 103 -7.87 9.71 4.74
CA VAL A 103 -6.80 10.44 5.42
C VAL A 103 -6.95 10.24 6.92
N VAL A 104 -5.88 9.79 7.56
CA VAL A 104 -5.81 9.52 9.01
C VAL A 104 -5.14 10.69 9.73
N ASP A 105 -4.06 11.21 9.15
CA ASP A 105 -3.29 12.34 9.67
C ASP A 105 -2.60 13.05 8.49
N SER A 106 -2.28 14.33 8.63
CA SER A 106 -1.61 15.09 7.56
C SER A 106 -0.76 16.23 8.06
N SER A 107 0.16 16.64 7.20
CA SER A 107 1.02 17.82 7.30
C SER A 107 1.09 18.47 5.92
N ASP A 108 1.75 19.62 5.79
CA ASP A 108 1.89 20.29 4.50
C ASP A 108 2.59 19.42 3.44
N ASN A 109 3.52 18.56 3.88
CA ASN A 109 4.37 17.78 2.98
C ASN A 109 3.95 16.32 2.84
N TYR A 110 3.16 15.77 3.76
CA TYR A 110 2.81 14.35 3.79
C TYR A 110 1.44 14.10 4.38
N SER A 111 0.80 13.01 3.92
CA SER A 111 -0.45 12.50 4.49
C SER A 111 -0.32 11.02 4.82
N LEU A 112 -0.75 10.63 6.02
CA LEU A 112 -0.96 9.24 6.41
C LEU A 112 -2.36 8.84 5.97
N VAL A 113 -2.45 7.81 5.15
CA VAL A 113 -3.69 7.39 4.50
C VAL A 113 -3.93 5.91 4.76
N GLU A 114 -5.15 5.57 5.16
CA GLU A 114 -5.66 4.20 5.14
C GLU A 114 -6.27 3.93 3.76
N LEU A 115 -5.96 2.77 3.18
CA LEU A 115 -6.45 2.35 1.87
C LEU A 115 -7.10 0.98 1.95
N GLU A 116 -8.31 0.85 1.43
CA GLU A 116 -9.05 -0.42 1.35
C GLU A 116 -9.16 -0.88 -0.11
N LEU A 117 -8.78 -2.14 -0.34
CA LEU A 117 -8.73 -2.75 -1.67
C LEU A 117 -9.99 -3.58 -1.97
N GLU A 118 -10.83 -3.08 -2.86
CA GLU A 118 -11.91 -3.88 -3.47
C GLU A 118 -11.31 -4.87 -4.49
N THR A 119 -10.35 -4.42 -5.31
CA THR A 119 -9.60 -5.24 -6.27
C THR A 119 -8.14 -5.43 -5.85
N GLY A 120 -7.45 -6.44 -6.39
CA GLY A 120 -6.05 -6.72 -6.05
C GLY A 120 -5.13 -6.81 -7.26
N ARG A 121 -4.87 -5.70 -7.94
CA ARG A 121 -3.95 -5.65 -9.10
C ARG A 121 -2.51 -5.38 -8.66
N LYS A 122 -1.54 -5.79 -9.49
CA LYS A 122 -0.11 -5.58 -9.25
C LYS A 122 0.21 -4.10 -9.12
N ASN A 123 0.93 -3.69 -8.07
CA ASN A 123 1.26 -2.29 -7.77
C ASN A 123 0.04 -1.32 -7.73
N GLN A 124 -1.18 -1.83 -7.48
CA GLN A 124 -2.42 -1.04 -7.60
C GLN A 124 -2.37 0.29 -6.83
N ILE A 125 -2.12 0.23 -5.53
CA ILE A 125 -2.06 1.42 -4.65
C ILE A 125 -1.00 2.41 -5.16
N ARG A 126 0.18 1.89 -5.52
CA ARG A 126 1.34 2.69 -5.92
C ARG A 126 1.04 3.55 -7.15
N VAL A 127 0.50 2.91 -8.19
CA VAL A 127 0.16 3.59 -9.45
C VAL A 127 -1.04 4.51 -9.29
N GLN A 128 -2.07 4.07 -8.56
CA GLN A 128 -3.29 4.85 -8.36
C GLN A 128 -3.04 6.13 -7.57
N MET A 129 -2.30 6.06 -6.47
CA MET A 129 -1.98 7.25 -5.68
C MET A 129 -1.11 8.24 -6.46
N ASN A 130 -0.14 7.75 -7.25
CA ASN A 130 0.59 8.61 -8.18
C ASN A 130 -0.31 9.24 -9.25
N SER A 131 -1.28 8.49 -9.79
CA SER A 131 -2.20 9.00 -10.85
C SER A 131 -3.10 10.15 -10.39
N ILE A 132 -3.35 10.26 -9.08
CA ILE A 132 -4.10 11.37 -8.48
C ILE A 132 -3.19 12.47 -7.90
N GLY A 133 -1.87 12.41 -8.18
CA GLY A 133 -0.91 13.44 -7.79
C GLY A 133 -0.29 13.28 -6.40
N TYR A 134 -0.58 12.19 -5.69
CA TYR A 134 -0.09 11.95 -4.32
C TYR A 134 0.73 10.65 -4.26
N PRO A 135 1.92 10.60 -4.91
CA PRO A 135 2.73 9.38 -4.93
C PRO A 135 3.14 8.93 -3.53
N LEU A 136 3.42 7.63 -3.39
CA LEU A 136 3.86 7.07 -2.11
C LEU A 136 5.30 7.51 -1.80
N VAL A 137 5.54 7.90 -0.56
CA VAL A 137 6.88 8.24 -0.09
C VAL A 137 7.81 7.03 -0.25
N GLY A 138 8.98 7.25 -0.84
CA GLY A 138 9.98 6.21 -1.11
C GLY A 138 9.67 5.34 -2.33
N ASP A 139 8.62 5.64 -3.09
CA ASP A 139 8.31 4.91 -4.33
C ASP A 139 9.05 5.45 -5.55
N LEU A 140 10.33 5.13 -5.65
CA LEU A 140 11.20 5.58 -6.74
C LEU A 140 10.76 5.11 -8.14
N LYS A 141 9.86 4.12 -8.22
CA LYS A 141 9.34 3.61 -9.50
C LYS A 141 8.13 4.41 -9.98
N TYR A 142 7.32 4.94 -9.07
CA TYR A 142 6.03 5.58 -9.38
C TYR A 142 5.94 7.00 -8.80
N GLY A 143 6.94 7.83 -9.13
CA GLY A 143 6.91 9.28 -8.87
C GLY A 143 7.24 9.72 -7.44
N GLY A 144 7.44 8.78 -6.51
CA GLY A 144 7.81 9.10 -5.13
C GLY A 144 9.30 9.44 -4.99
N HIS A 145 9.60 10.28 -3.99
CA HIS A 145 10.95 10.69 -3.66
C HIS A 145 11.54 9.83 -2.54
N ALA A 146 12.87 9.72 -2.54
CA ALA A 146 13.61 9.11 -1.44
C ALA A 146 13.34 9.87 -0.13
N SER A 147 13.26 9.14 0.98
CA SER A 147 13.00 9.72 2.29
C SER A 147 13.82 9.08 3.39
N LYS A 148 13.75 9.65 4.60
CA LYS A 148 14.38 9.10 5.80
C LYS A 148 13.90 7.68 6.15
N LEU A 149 12.77 7.23 5.60
CA LEU A 149 12.30 5.86 5.78
C LEU A 149 13.21 4.83 5.09
N LYS A 150 13.90 5.22 3.99
CA LYS A 150 14.74 4.32 3.18
C LYS A 150 14.01 3.05 2.68
N ARG A 151 12.68 3.12 2.59
CA ARG A 151 11.81 2.07 2.06
C ARG A 151 10.49 2.67 1.57
N LEU A 152 9.75 1.89 0.79
CA LEU A 152 8.38 2.19 0.40
C LEU A 152 7.50 2.37 1.65
N ALA A 153 6.81 3.51 1.71
CA ALA A 153 5.84 3.82 2.74
C ALA A 153 4.47 3.14 2.49
N LEU A 154 4.47 1.81 2.40
CA LEU A 154 3.28 0.98 2.23
C LEU A 154 3.33 -0.23 3.18
N HIS A 155 2.23 -0.45 3.90
CA HIS A 155 2.10 -1.51 4.89
C HIS A 155 0.70 -2.15 4.83
N ALA A 156 0.63 -3.46 4.63
CA ALA A 156 -0.59 -4.25 4.75
C ALA A 156 -0.97 -4.39 6.23
N HIS A 157 -1.91 -3.56 6.66
CA HIS A 157 -2.28 -3.32 8.05
C HIS A 157 -3.35 -4.30 8.56
N VAL A 158 -4.35 -4.61 7.73
CA VAL A 158 -5.47 -5.49 8.09
C VAL A 158 -5.75 -6.49 6.98
N LEU A 159 -5.95 -7.73 7.37
CA LEU A 159 -6.42 -8.81 6.49
C LEU A 159 -7.53 -9.59 7.21
N SER A 160 -8.72 -9.64 6.61
CA SER A 160 -9.82 -10.49 7.07
C SER A 160 -10.25 -11.45 5.98
N PHE A 161 -10.47 -12.71 6.37
CA PHE A 161 -10.92 -13.77 5.47
C PHE A 161 -11.74 -14.83 6.21
N THR A 162 -12.53 -15.56 5.46
CA THR A 162 -13.27 -16.74 5.92
C THR A 162 -12.40 -17.98 5.71
N HIS A 163 -12.14 -18.75 6.78
CA HIS A 163 -11.34 -19.96 6.70
C HIS A 163 -11.93 -20.93 5.67
N PRO A 164 -11.14 -21.42 4.69
CA PRO A 164 -11.69 -22.10 3.51
C PRO A 164 -12.32 -23.46 3.82
N ILE A 165 -11.89 -24.11 4.91
CA ILE A 165 -12.40 -25.42 5.35
C ILE A 165 -13.50 -25.27 6.42
N THR A 166 -13.26 -24.49 7.49
CA THR A 166 -14.18 -24.40 8.64
C THR A 166 -15.29 -23.36 8.47
N GLY A 167 -15.20 -22.48 7.48
CA GLY A 167 -16.15 -21.37 7.29
C GLY A 167 -16.08 -20.28 8.37
N LYS A 168 -15.14 -20.34 9.32
CA LYS A 168 -15.03 -19.36 10.40
C LYS A 168 -14.35 -18.07 9.93
N PRO A 169 -14.85 -16.88 10.30
CA PRO A 169 -14.19 -15.63 9.99
C PRO A 169 -12.93 -15.45 10.84
N HIS A 170 -11.87 -14.96 10.21
CA HIS A 170 -10.65 -14.51 10.86
C HIS A 170 -10.33 -13.07 10.45
N ALA A 171 -9.77 -12.30 11.38
CA ALA A 171 -9.27 -10.96 11.14
C ALA A 171 -7.94 -10.80 11.85
N PHE A 172 -6.97 -10.25 11.14
CA PHE A 172 -5.64 -9.96 11.66
C PHE A 172 -5.31 -8.49 11.41
N GLU A 173 -4.62 -7.89 12.37
CA GLU A 173 -4.19 -6.50 12.33
C GLU A 173 -2.77 -6.37 12.88
N THR A 174 -1.97 -5.49 12.28
CA THR A 174 -0.66 -5.06 12.78
C THR A 174 -0.72 -3.58 13.15
N PRO A 175 0.07 -3.04 14.08
CA PRO A 175 0.06 -1.59 14.31
C PRO A 175 0.55 -0.81 13.08
N ILE A 176 0.09 0.44 12.92
CA ILE A 176 0.68 1.38 11.95
C ILE A 176 2.17 1.54 12.28
N PRO A 177 3.09 1.37 11.32
CA PRO A 177 4.51 1.54 11.58
C PRO A 177 4.81 2.91 12.19
N GLU A 178 5.48 2.95 13.36
CA GLU A 178 5.79 4.22 14.04
C GLU A 178 6.56 5.20 13.16
N ALA A 179 7.41 4.69 12.27
CA ALA A 179 8.18 5.50 11.34
C ALA A 179 7.27 6.31 10.39
N PHE A 180 6.10 5.77 10.02
CA PHE A 180 5.13 6.48 9.17
C PHE A 180 4.50 7.65 9.94
N VAL A 181 4.06 7.40 11.18
CA VAL A 181 3.49 8.43 12.06
C VAL A 181 4.53 9.53 12.35
N LYS A 182 5.77 9.16 12.68
CA LYS A 182 6.86 10.11 12.95
C LYS A 182 7.17 10.97 11.72
N LEU A 183 7.12 10.39 10.51
CA LEU A 183 7.37 11.13 9.27
C LEU A 183 6.34 12.25 9.07
N VAL A 184 5.06 11.96 9.24
CA VAL A 184 3.98 12.96 9.10
C VAL A 184 4.07 14.03 10.18
N LYS A 185 4.25 13.64 11.45
CA LYS A 185 4.33 14.60 12.58
C LYS A 185 5.54 15.52 12.52
N THR A 186 6.69 15.03 12.06
CA THR A 186 7.92 15.85 12.01
C THR A 186 7.83 16.96 10.97
N SER A 187 7.08 16.75 9.90
CA SER A 187 6.87 17.74 8.83
C SER A 187 6.02 18.93 9.24
N GLY A 188 5.25 18.82 10.33
CA GLY A 188 4.48 19.94 10.90
C GLY A 188 5.31 20.95 11.70
N LYS A 189 6.58 20.64 12.03
CA LYS A 189 7.50 21.63 12.60
C LYS A 189 8.18 22.36 11.43
N LYS A 190 7.79 23.61 11.18
CA LYS A 190 8.42 24.51 10.19
C LYS A 190 9.94 24.25 10.14
N MET A 191 10.41 23.66 9.04
CA MET A 191 11.83 23.72 8.71
C MET A 191 12.15 25.21 8.49
N ARG A 192 12.77 25.86 9.49
CA ARG A 192 13.47 27.12 9.25
C ARG A 192 14.54 26.82 8.20
N LYS A 193 14.41 27.38 7.00
CA LYS A 193 15.46 27.34 5.97
C LYS A 193 16.74 27.93 6.57
N PRO A 194 17.91 27.30 6.41
CA PRO A 194 19.17 28.00 6.42
C PRO A 194 19.74 27.90 5.02
N PHE A 195 19.39 28.84 4.14
CA PHE A 195 20.30 29.20 3.06
C PHE A 195 20.31 30.72 2.90
N PRO A 196 21.49 31.33 2.87
CA PRO A 196 21.65 32.78 2.83
C PRO A 196 21.27 33.31 1.45
N GLU A 197 20.66 34.50 1.44
CA GLU A 197 20.58 35.34 0.26
C GLU A 197 22.00 35.72 -0.17
N SER A 198 22.40 35.28 -1.37
CA SER A 198 23.47 35.95 -2.09
C SER A 198 22.88 37.20 -2.73
N ASN A 199 23.19 38.35 -2.12
CA ASN A 199 22.86 39.69 -2.58
C ASN A 199 23.19 39.91 -4.06
N LYS A 200 22.23 40.50 -4.78
CA LYS A 200 22.48 41.34 -5.95
C LYS A 200 22.85 42.74 -5.48
N THR A 201 24.03 43.22 -5.85
CA THR A 201 24.51 44.62 -5.90
C THR A 201 25.98 44.53 -6.37
N ASN A 202 26.52 45.21 -7.38
CA ASN A 202 26.24 46.45 -8.11
C ASN A 202 26.82 46.26 -9.56
N GLN A 203 26.28 46.78 -10.66
CA GLN A 203 26.33 48.19 -11.13
C GLN A 203 27.62 48.94 -10.79
N ASP A 204 28.63 48.80 -11.66
CA ASP A 204 29.23 49.92 -12.39
C ASP A 204 29.85 49.39 -13.69
#